data_AF-A0AAD2YI16-F1
#
_entry.id   AF-A0AAD2YI16-F1
#
_cell.length_a   1.000
_cell.length_b   1.000
_cell.length_c   1.000
_cell.angle_alpha   90.00
_cell.angle_beta   90.00
_cell.angle_gamma   90.00
#
_symmetry.space_group_name_H-M   'P 1'
#
loop_
_entity.id
_entity.type
_entity.pdbx_description
1 polymer ?
#
loop_
_entity_poly.entity_id
_entity_poly.type
_entity_poly.pdbx_seq_one_letter_code
_entity_poly.pdbx_strand_id
1 'polypeptide(L)'
;MDTLERMPFKAKKAVFDKLLEVADVANLSKEERIQYDEALKRYRDYKNTIDYAEEKGILKGKESTARNMKADGLSHSIIQKYTGLSLEDIEKL
;
A
#
# COMPACT_ATOMS: atom_id res chain seq x y z
N MET A 1 -19.96 -43.06 -18.06
CA MET A 1 -20.58 -42.17 -17.06
C MET A 1 -19.59 -41.98 -15.95
N ASP A 2 -19.24 -40.73 -15.72
CA ASP A 2 -18.11 -40.30 -14.90
C ASP A 2 -18.31 -40.70 -13.44
N THR A 3 -17.26 -41.22 -12.80
CA THR A 3 -17.31 -41.68 -11.41
C THR A 3 -17.69 -40.56 -10.44
N LEU A 4 -17.37 -39.32 -10.80
CA LEU A 4 -17.78 -38.13 -10.07
C LEU A 4 -19.30 -37.99 -10.01
N GLU A 5 -20.03 -38.17 -11.12
CA GLU A 5 -21.47 -37.89 -11.20
C GLU A 5 -22.30 -38.78 -10.29
N ARG A 6 -21.83 -40.01 -10.02
CA ARG A 6 -22.51 -41.01 -9.19
C ARG A 6 -22.25 -40.85 -7.69
N MET A 7 -21.33 -39.96 -7.29
CA MET A 7 -21.03 -39.76 -5.88
C MET A 7 -22.14 -38.98 -5.16
N PRO A 8 -22.45 -39.33 -3.89
CA PRO A 8 -23.30 -38.52 -3.03
C PRO A 8 -22.75 -37.09 -2.92
N PHE A 9 -23.65 -36.11 -2.82
CA PHE A 9 -23.28 -34.69 -2.79
C PHE A 9 -22.19 -34.35 -1.75
N LYS A 10 -22.27 -34.97 -0.56
CA LYS A 10 -21.25 -34.80 0.50
C LYS A 10 -19.86 -35.27 0.08
N ALA A 11 -19.76 -36.35 -0.69
CA ALA A 11 -18.48 -36.88 -1.17
C ALA A 11 -17.91 -36.02 -2.32
N LYS A 12 -18.76 -35.55 -3.24
CA LYS A 12 -18.36 -34.57 -4.26
C LYS A 12 -17.80 -33.30 -3.63
N LYS A 13 -18.51 -32.76 -2.64
CA LYS A 13 -18.07 -31.57 -1.92
C LYS A 13 -16.71 -31.77 -1.26
N ALA A 14 -16.49 -32.90 -0.57
CA ALA A 14 -15.20 -33.20 0.06
C ALA A 14 -14.04 -33.33 -0.95
N VAL A 15 -14.31 -33.85 -2.16
CA VAL A 15 -13.32 -33.91 -3.25
C VAL A 15 -13.00 -32.50 -3.76
N PHE A 16 -14.01 -31.65 -3.96
CA PHE A 16 -13.82 -30.26 -4.37
C PHE A 16 -13.10 -29.43 -3.31
N ASP A 17 -13.49 -29.56 -2.04
CA ASP A 17 -12.86 -28.85 -0.91
C ASP A 17 -11.36 -29.22 -0.81
N LYS A 18 -11.02 -30.50 -1.04
CA LYS A 18 -9.62 -30.96 -1.05
C LYS A 18 -8.84 -30.51 -2.29
N LEU A 19 -9.49 -30.39 -3.45
CA LEU A 19 -8.89 -29.81 -4.66
C LEU A 19 -8.62 -28.32 -4.48
N LEU A 20 -9.54 -27.59 -3.82
CA LEU A 20 -9.38 -26.17 -3.50
C LEU A 20 -8.22 -25.95 -2.51
N GLU A 21 -8.16 -26.78 -1.46
CA GLU A 21 -7.10 -26.75 -0.45
C GLU A 21 -5.71 -27.05 -1.04
N VAL A 22 -5.64 -27.96 -2.02
CA VAL A 22 -4.41 -28.25 -2.78
C VAL A 22 -4.08 -27.12 -3.76
N ALA A 23 -5.06 -26.38 -4.26
CA ALA A 23 -4.82 -25.30 -5.22
C ALA A 23 -4.31 -23.99 -4.58
N ASP A 24 -4.74 -23.64 -3.36
CA ASP A 24 -4.62 -22.25 -2.91
C ASP A 24 -3.30 -21.86 -2.22
N VAL A 25 -2.63 -22.73 -1.46
CA VAL A 25 -1.47 -22.26 -0.64
C VAL A 25 -0.30 -23.25 -0.57
N ALA A 26 -0.56 -24.56 -0.66
CA ALA A 26 0.48 -25.56 -0.39
C ALA A 26 1.31 -25.95 -1.63
N ASN A 27 0.81 -25.74 -2.85
CA ASN A 27 1.35 -26.38 -4.05
C ASN A 27 2.10 -25.45 -5.00
N LEU A 28 2.35 -24.18 -4.60
CA LEU A 28 3.29 -23.34 -5.33
C LEU A 28 4.64 -24.03 -5.36
N SER A 29 5.16 -24.31 -6.55
CA SER A 29 6.51 -24.80 -6.74
C SER A 29 7.50 -23.81 -6.13
N LYS A 30 8.74 -24.24 -5.88
CA LYS A 30 9.77 -23.34 -5.36
C LYS A 30 9.93 -22.10 -6.25
N GLU A 31 9.83 -22.28 -7.56
CA GLU A 31 9.86 -21.21 -8.56
C GLU A 31 8.65 -20.27 -8.43
N GLU A 32 7.43 -20.80 -8.31
CA GLU A 32 6.23 -19.98 -8.18
C GLU A 32 6.20 -19.18 -6.88
N ARG A 33 6.71 -19.74 -5.77
CA ARG A 33 6.90 -19.01 -4.51
C ARG A 33 7.89 -17.88 -4.66
N ILE A 34 9.03 -18.11 -5.33
CA ILE A 34 10.02 -17.07 -5.60
C ILE A 34 9.40 -15.95 -6.45
N GLN A 35 8.64 -16.28 -7.49
CA GLN A 35 7.96 -15.31 -8.34
C GLN A 35 6.90 -14.51 -7.57
N TYR A 36 6.15 -15.18 -6.69
CA TYR A 36 5.19 -14.53 -5.81
C TYR A 36 5.85 -13.55 -4.84
N ASP A 37 6.94 -13.97 -4.18
CA ASP A 37 7.70 -13.12 -3.26
C ASP A 37 8.33 -11.92 -3.99
N GLU A 38 8.84 -12.13 -5.21
CA GLU A 38 9.38 -11.07 -6.06
C GLU A 38 8.28 -10.08 -6.50
N ALA A 39 7.10 -10.58 -6.88
CA ALA A 39 5.95 -9.75 -7.20
C ALA A 39 5.48 -8.93 -5.98
N LEU A 40 5.44 -9.56 -4.79
CA LEU A 40 5.08 -8.90 -3.55
C LEU A 40 6.10 -7.82 -3.16
N LYS A 41 7.40 -8.09 -3.36
CA LYS A 41 8.45 -7.10 -3.16
C LYS A 41 8.27 -5.91 -4.11
N ARG A 42 8.08 -6.15 -5.41
CA ARG A 42 7.83 -5.08 -6.39
C ARG A 42 6.62 -4.24 -6.04
N TYR A 43 5.53 -4.87 -5.63
CA TYR A 43 4.33 -4.17 -5.19
C TYR A 43 4.60 -3.28 -3.98
N ARG A 44 5.32 -3.79 -2.97
CA ARG A 44 5.70 -3.02 -1.77
C ARG A 44 6.61 -1.86 -2.11
N ASP A 45 7.65 -2.10 -2.91
CA ASP A 45 8.60 -1.06 -3.33
C ASP A 45 7.89 0.04 -4.12
N TYR A 46 6.98 -0.33 -5.03
CA TYR A 46 6.16 0.62 -5.79
C TYR A 46 5.25 1.43 -4.87
N LYS A 47 4.49 0.76 -3.98
CA LYS A 47 3.61 1.44 -3.03
C LYS A 47 4.38 2.43 -2.16
N ASN A 48 5.49 1.99 -1.55
CA ASN A 48 6.33 2.85 -0.72
C ASN A 48 6.87 4.06 -1.50
N THR A 49 7.22 3.86 -2.78
CA THR A 49 7.70 4.95 -3.65
C THR A 49 6.60 5.99 -3.89
N ILE A 50 5.38 5.54 -4.16
CA ILE A 50 4.23 6.43 -4.38
C ILE A 50 3.85 7.16 -3.09
N ASP A 51 3.73 6.44 -1.98
CA ASP A 51 3.38 7.01 -0.66
C ASP A 51 4.42 8.08 -0.25
N TYR A 52 5.71 7.79 -0.44
CA TYR A 52 6.80 8.75 -0.17
C TYR A 52 6.74 9.97 -1.11
N ALA A 53 6.45 9.77 -2.39
CA ALA A 53 6.34 10.87 -3.35
C ALA A 53 5.16 11.80 -3.03
N GLU A 54 4.02 11.24 -2.62
CA GLU A 54 2.84 11.99 -2.21
C GLU A 54 3.11 12.78 -0.93
N GLU A 55 3.63 12.14 0.12
CA GLU A 55 3.97 12.80 1.39
C GLU A 55 4.98 13.94 1.17
N LYS A 56 6.03 13.69 0.38
CA LYS A 56 7.02 14.70 0.04
C LYS A 56 6.43 15.84 -0.79
N GLY A 57 5.49 15.54 -1.68
CA GLY A 57 4.77 16.54 -2.47
C GLY A 57 3.92 17.47 -1.59
N ILE A 58 3.16 16.89 -0.66
CA ILE A 58 2.37 17.64 0.33
C ILE A 58 3.26 18.52 1.19
N LEU A 59 4.37 17.98 1.71
CA LEU A 59 5.29 18.74 2.54
C LEU A 59 5.89 19.93 1.78
N LYS A 60 6.38 19.71 0.55
CA LYS A 60 6.90 20.80 -0.32
C LYS A 60 5.84 21.87 -0.60
N GLY A 61 4.59 21.47 -0.81
CA GLY A 61 3.47 22.40 -1.00
C GLY A 61 3.22 23.27 0.24
N LYS A 62 3.25 22.66 1.43
CA LYS A 62 3.15 23.38 2.71
C LYS A 62 4.31 24.35 2.91
N GLU A 63 5.54 23.91 2.67
CA GLU A 63 6.74 24.76 2.79
C GLU A 63 6.72 25.93 1.80
N SER A 64 6.35 25.69 0.54
CA SER A 64 6.22 26.76 -0.46
C SER A 64 5.17 27.79 -0.04
N THR A 65 4.02 27.32 0.47
CA THR A 65 2.97 28.21 0.97
C THR A 65 3.46 29.03 2.17
N ALA A 66 4.13 28.38 3.12
CA ALA A 66 4.71 29.06 4.28
C ALA A 66 5.76 30.12 3.91
N ARG A 67 6.63 29.83 2.93
CA ARG A 67 7.61 30.80 2.40
C ARG A 67 6.92 32.04 1.82
N ASN A 68 5.87 31.85 1.02
CA ASN A 68 5.10 32.96 0.46
C ASN A 68 4.43 33.78 1.56
N MET A 69 3.77 33.13 2.52
CA MET A 69 3.14 33.81 3.66
C MET A 69 4.15 34.60 4.51
N LYS A 70 5.36 34.08 4.67
CA LYS A 70 6.46 34.77 5.38
C LYS A 70 6.94 35.98 4.60
N ALA A 71 7.05 35.88 3.27
CA ALA A 71 7.38 37.01 2.40
C ALA A 71 6.29 38.11 2.44
N ASP A 72 5.02 37.71 2.60
CA ASP A 72 3.89 38.64 2.79
C ASP A 72 3.83 39.25 4.21
N GLY A 73 4.76 38.89 5.10
CA GLY A 73 4.87 39.44 6.46
C GLY A 73 3.87 38.86 7.46
N LEU A 74 3.26 37.71 7.18
CA LEU A 74 2.35 37.05 8.12
C LEU A 74 3.11 36.47 9.33
N SER A 75 2.47 36.51 10.50
CA SER A 75 3.07 35.98 11.73
C SER A 75 3.24 34.46 11.68
N HIS A 76 4.27 33.93 12.36
CA HIS A 76 4.53 32.49 12.42
C HIS A 76 3.34 31.68 12.97
N SER A 77 2.55 32.26 13.89
CA SER A 77 1.33 31.63 14.41
C SER A 77 0.25 31.43 13.32
N ILE A 78 0.07 32.42 12.45
CA ILE A 78 -0.86 32.32 11.31
C ILE A 78 -0.36 31.26 10.31
N ILE A 79 0.92 31.28 9.99
CA ILE A 79 1.53 30.32 9.06
C ILE A 79 1.38 28.89 9.60
N GLN A 80 1.67 28.66 10.88
CA GLN A 80 1.49 27.38 11.55
C GLN A 80 0.03 26.91 11.48
N LYS A 81 -0.94 27.79 11.77
CA LYS A 81 -2.36 27.45 11.76
C LYS A 81 -2.84 26.94 10.39
N TYR A 82 -2.38 27.55 9.30
CA TYR A 82 -2.88 27.23 7.95
C TYR A 82 -2.05 26.19 7.21
N THR A 83 -0.74 26.12 7.44
CA THR A 83 0.13 25.13 6.79
C THR A 83 0.28 23.83 7.59
N GLY A 84 0.01 23.89 8.90
CA GLY A 84 0.21 22.77 9.84
C GLY A 84 1.67 22.44 10.10
N LEU A 85 2.61 23.31 9.68
CA LEU A 85 4.04 23.17 9.99
C LEU A 85 4.33 23.55 11.44
N SER A 86 5.37 22.96 12.03
CA SER A 86 5.82 23.37 13.35
C SER A 86 6.44 24.78 13.32
N LEU A 87 6.48 25.46 14.46
CA LEU A 87 7.16 26.77 14.54
C LEU A 87 8.64 26.64 14.19
N GLU A 88 9.28 25.54 14.59
CA GLU A 88 10.69 25.27 14.28
C GLU A 88 10.93 25.13 12.77
N ASP A 89 10.02 24.46 12.05
CA ASP A 89 10.12 24.34 10.60
C ASP A 89 9.93 25.71 9.93
N ILE A 90 8.96 26.52 10.39
CA ILE A 90 8.69 27.86 9.85
C ILE A 90 9.86 28.82 10.08
N GLU A 91 10.53 28.71 11.21
CA GLU A 91 11.73 29.50 11.53
C GLU A 91 12.90 29.13 10.61
N LYS A 92 13.04 27.85 10.26
CA LYS A 92 14.08 27.34 9.35
C LYS A 92 13.83 27.63 7.87
N LEU A 93 12.59 27.93 7.47
CA LEU A 93 12.21 28.23 6.07
C LEU A 93 12.74 29.57 5.57
#